data_AF-A0A372RKH5-F1
#
_entry.id   AF-A0A372RKH5-F1
#
_cell.length_a   1.000
_cell.length_b   1.000
_cell.length_c   1.000
_cell.angle_alpha   90.00
_cell.angle_beta   90.00
_cell.angle_gamma   90.00
#
_symmetry.space_group_name_H-M   'P 1'
#
loop_
_entity.id
_entity.type
_entity.pdbx_description
1 polymer ?
#
loop_
_entity_poly.entity_id
_entity_poly.type
_entity_poly.pdbx_seq_one_letter_code
_entity_poly.pdbx_strand_id
1 'polypeptide(L)'
;MTQMTRDQAHDLQLILSIRKGECPNIIKNTPQCYTDLMKRCWNEDPLKRPSASEVKDIIGSWYSNDELKRDIMGFINTPVALLKPRIWQL
;
A
#
# COMPACT_ATOMS: atom_id res chain seq x y z
N MET A 1 21.18 21.00 -25.22
CA MET A 1 21.03 20.00 -24.14
C MET A 1 19.94 20.49 -23.22
N THR A 2 18.72 20.02 -23.43
CA THR A 2 17.57 20.35 -22.58
C THR A 2 17.82 19.78 -21.19
N GLN A 3 17.82 20.65 -20.18
CA GLN A 3 17.89 20.23 -18.79
C GLN A 3 16.61 19.45 -18.48
N MET A 4 16.75 18.14 -18.24
CA MET A 4 15.66 17.31 -17.74
C MET A 4 15.33 17.82 -16.34
N THR A 5 14.11 18.33 -16.16
CA THR A 5 13.67 18.83 -14.86
C THR A 5 13.71 17.67 -13.85
N ARG A 6 13.99 17.97 -12.57
CA ARG A 6 14.04 16.95 -11.50
C ARG A 6 12.76 16.12 -11.46
N ASP A 7 11.63 16.74 -11.74
CA ASP A 7 10.31 16.10 -11.76
C ASP A 7 10.24 15.05 -12.88
N GLN A 8 10.70 15.37 -14.10
CA GLN A 8 10.77 14.40 -15.21
C GLN A 8 11.73 13.23 -14.94
N ALA A 9 12.84 13.47 -14.23
CA ALA A 9 13.77 12.40 -13.84
C ALA A 9 13.17 11.47 -12.77
N HIS A 10 12.43 12.03 -11.81
CA HIS A 10 11.69 11.27 -10.79
C HIS A 10 10.57 10.43 -11.41
N ASP A 11 9.85 10.98 -12.39
CA ASP A 11 8.79 10.27 -13.09
C ASP A 11 9.32 9.08 -13.90
N LEU A 12 10.49 9.22 -14.55
CA LEU A 12 11.12 8.12 -15.28
C LEU A 12 11.53 6.96 -14.35
N GLN A 13 12.08 7.27 -13.17
CA GLN A 13 12.41 6.24 -12.18
C GLN A 13 11.14 5.50 -11.71
N LEU A 14 10.07 6.25 -11.44
CA LEU A 14 8.78 5.67 -11.05
C LEU A 14 8.21 4.75 -12.14
N ILE A 15 8.23 5.19 -13.40
CA ILE A 15 7.75 4.39 -14.54
C ILE A 15 8.56 3.09 -14.67
N LEU A 16 9.88 3.16 -14.51
CA LEU A 16 10.74 1.98 -14.57
C LEU A 16 10.47 0.99 -13.43
N SER A 17 10.25 1.48 -12.21
CA SER A 17 9.87 0.65 -11.05
C SER A 17 8.51 -0.01 -11.25
N ILE A 18 7.48 0.73 -11.68
CA ILE A 18 6.15 0.19 -11.96
C ILE A 18 6.22 -0.87 -13.06
N ARG A 19 6.99 -0.63 -14.13
CA ARG A 19 7.18 -1.60 -15.22
C ARG A 19 7.84 -2.90 -14.76
N LYS A 20 8.68 -2.85 -13.72
CA LYS A 20 9.31 -4.03 -13.10
C LYS A 20 8.38 -4.74 -12.10
N GLY A 21 7.16 -4.26 -11.90
CA GLY A 21 6.23 -4.81 -10.91
C GLY A 21 6.58 -4.43 -9.47
N GLU A 22 7.45 -3.43 -9.26
CA GLU A 22 7.81 -2.99 -7.91
C GLU A 22 6.57 -2.36 -7.23
N CYS A 23 6.21 -2.88 -6.07
CA CYS A 23 5.14 -2.36 -5.23
C CYS A 23 5.69 -1.54 -4.08
N PRO A 24 4.93 -0.57 -3.54
CA PRO A 24 5.33 0.17 -2.36
C PRO A 24 5.62 -0.75 -1.18
N ASN A 25 6.61 -0.37 -0.37
CA ASN A 25 6.93 -1.10 0.85
C ASN A 25 5.75 -1.05 1.83
N ILE A 26 5.34 -2.22 2.31
CA ILE A 26 4.35 -2.32 3.38
C ILE A 26 4.99 -1.82 4.68
N ILE A 27 4.37 -0.82 5.30
CA ILE A 27 4.87 -0.21 6.53
C ILE A 27 4.79 -1.22 7.67
N LYS A 28 5.79 -1.21 8.56
CA LYS A 28 5.79 -2.05 9.76
C LYS A 28 4.52 -1.81 10.59
N ASN A 29 3.96 -2.87 11.16
CA ASN A 29 2.72 -2.87 11.93
C ASN A 29 1.44 -2.61 11.12
N THR A 30 1.50 -2.62 9.78
CA THR A 30 0.27 -2.69 8.97
C THR A 30 -0.50 -3.97 9.35
N PRO A 31 -1.81 -3.89 9.68
CA PRO A 31 -2.61 -5.07 10.00
C PRO A 31 -2.51 -6.14 8.91
N GLN A 32 -2.47 -7.41 9.32
CA GLN A 32 -2.26 -8.51 8.39
C GLN A 32 -3.37 -8.58 7.33
N CYS A 33 -4.63 -8.32 7.73
CA CYS A 33 -5.77 -8.25 6.82
C CYS A 33 -5.59 -7.19 5.71
N TYR A 34 -5.00 -6.03 6.02
CA TYR A 34 -4.65 -5.01 5.04
C TYR A 34 -3.51 -5.45 4.14
N THR A 35 -2.47 -6.07 4.71
CA THR A 35 -1.33 -6.61 3.97
C THR A 35 -1.77 -7.65 2.93
N ASP A 36 -2.65 -8.56 3.33
CA ASP A 36 -3.16 -9.62 2.45
C ASP A 36 -4.05 -9.05 1.34
N LEU A 37 -4.89 -8.06 1.66
CA LEU A 37 -5.69 -7.36 0.66
C LEU A 37 -4.81 -6.61 -0.35
N MET A 38 -3.79 -5.88 0.10
CA MET A 38 -2.85 -5.18 -0.79
C MET A 38 -2.14 -6.13 -1.74
N LYS A 39 -1.65 -7.27 -1.24
CA LYS A 39 -1.01 -8.31 -2.08
C LYS A 39 -1.96 -8.87 -3.14
N ARG A 40 -3.24 -9.04 -2.81
CA ARG A 40 -4.27 -9.45 -3.79
C ARG A 40 -4.51 -8.37 -4.84
N CYS A 41 -4.61 -7.11 -4.44
CA CYS A 41 -4.77 -5.98 -5.36
C CYS A 41 -3.57 -5.80 -6.31
N TRP A 42 -2.37 -6.14 -5.85
CA TRP A 42 -1.13 -6.07 -6.63
C TRP A 42 -0.77 -7.35 -7.37
N ASN A 43 -1.71 -8.30 -7.52
CA ASN A 43 -1.41 -9.52 -8.25
C ASN A 43 -0.93 -9.20 -9.69
N GLU A 44 0.15 -9.84 -10.12
CA GLU A 44 0.69 -9.67 -11.48
C GLU A 44 -0.34 -10.05 -12.54
N ASP A 45 -1.13 -11.10 -12.25
CA ASP A 45 -2.25 -11.52 -13.08
C ASP A 45 -3.47 -10.62 -12.83
N PRO A 46 -3.90 -9.80 -13.81
CA PRO A 46 -5.04 -8.90 -13.66
C PRO A 46 -6.34 -9.63 -13.32
N LEU A 47 -6.48 -10.89 -13.72
CA LEU A 47 -7.68 -11.69 -13.47
C LEU A 47 -7.78 -12.16 -12.01
N LYS A 48 -6.66 -12.16 -11.27
CA LYS A 48 -6.61 -12.50 -9.85
C LYS A 48 -6.79 -11.29 -8.94
N ARG A 49 -6.85 -10.08 -9.50
CA ARG A 49 -7.10 -8.86 -8.73
C ARG A 49 -8.58 -8.78 -8.35
N PRO A 50 -8.90 -8.42 -7.10
CA PRO A 50 -10.28 -8.18 -6.73
C PRO A 50 -10.82 -6.94 -7.47
N SER A 51 -12.09 -6.99 -7.82
CA SER A 51 -12.87 -5.83 -8.25
C SER A 51 -13.01 -4.82 -7.12
N ALA A 52 -13.35 -3.57 -7.46
CA ALA A 52 -13.62 -2.54 -6.46
C ALA A 52 -14.78 -2.92 -5.51
N SER A 53 -15.78 -3.67 -6.01
CA SER A 53 -16.87 -4.18 -5.18
C SER A 53 -16.37 -5.20 -4.16
N GLU A 54 -15.57 -6.17 -4.59
CA GLU A 54 -15.01 -7.17 -3.68
C GLU A 54 -14.10 -6.54 -2.62
N VAL A 55 -13.31 -5.53 -3.01
CA VAL A 55 -12.50 -4.75 -2.05
C VAL A 55 -13.38 -4.09 -1.00
N LYS A 56 -14.47 -3.44 -1.42
CA LYS A 56 -15.44 -2.81 -0.51
C LYS A 56 -16.05 -3.83 0.44
N ASP A 57 -16.45 -5.00 -0.07
CA ASP A 57 -17.07 -6.06 0.73
C ASP A 57 -16.09 -6.65 1.74
N ILE A 58 -14.83 -6.88 1.33
CA ILE A 58 -13.75 -7.33 2.22
C ILE A 58 -13.52 -6.31 3.34
N ILE A 59 -13.34 -5.03 3.01
CA ILE A 59 -13.13 -3.97 4.01
C ILE A 59 -14.34 -3.85 4.93
N GLY A 60 -15.56 -3.91 4.38
CA GLY A 60 -16.80 -3.90 5.14
C GLY A 60 -16.89 -5.06 6.14
N SER A 61 -16.46 -6.26 5.73
CA SER A 61 -16.47 -7.45 6.60
C SER A 61 -15.60 -7.29 7.85
N TRP A 62 -14.54 -6.50 7.79
CA TRP A 62 -13.64 -6.28 8.93
C TRP A 62 -14.31 -5.54 10.08
N TYR A 63 -15.29 -4.68 9.81
CA TYR A 63 -16.02 -3.95 10.85
C TYR A 63 -17.01 -4.82 11.63
N SER A 64 -17.35 -6.00 11.09
CA SER A 64 -18.18 -7.01 11.76
C SER A 64 -17.35 -7.96 12.65
N ASN A 65 -16.03 -7.85 12.62
CA ASN A 65 -15.11 -8.64 13.44
C ASN A 65 -14.41 -7.70 14.45
N ASP A 66 -14.70 -7.87 15.75
CA ASP A 66 -14.20 -6.97 16.79
C ASP A 66 -12.67 -6.94 16.92
N GLU A 67 -12.00 -8.06 16.65
CA GLU A 67 -10.54 -8.15 16.66
C GLU A 67 -9.93 -7.35 15.49
N LEU A 68 -10.39 -7.61 14.28
CA LEU A 68 -9.92 -6.89 13.08
C LEU A 68 -10.23 -5.40 13.17
N LYS A 69 -11.43 -5.06 13.64
CA LYS A 69 -11.86 -3.69 13.86
C LYS A 69 -10.93 -2.97 14.84
N ARG A 70 -10.57 -3.60 15.95
CA ARG A 70 -9.63 -3.05 16.94
C ARG A 70 -8.25 -2.82 16.33
N ASP A 71 -7.71 -3.80 15.62
CA ASP A 71 -6.38 -3.70 15.01
C ASP A 71 -6.31 -2.61 13.94
N ILE A 72 -7.33 -2.54 13.09
CA ILE A 72 -7.47 -1.50 12.05
C ILE A 72 -7.59 -0.11 12.67
N MET A 73 -8.46 0.06 13.68
CA MET A 73 -8.60 1.32 14.39
C MET A 73 -7.30 1.72 15.09
N GLY A 74 -6.59 0.77 15.70
CA GLY A 74 -5.29 1.00 16.31
C GLY A 74 -4.27 1.52 15.30
N PHE A 75 -4.20 0.90 14.12
CA PHE A 75 -3.30 1.34 13.05
C PHE A 75 -3.66 2.72 12.50
N ILE A 76 -4.94 2.96 12.16
CA ILE A 76 -5.39 4.25 11.59
C ILE A 76 -5.17 5.40 12.57
N ASN A 77 -5.41 5.15 13.86
CA ASN A 77 -5.22 6.16 14.90
C ASN A 77 -3.76 6.30 15.35
N THR A 78 -2.84 5.46 14.85
CA THR A 78 -1.42 5.55 15.19
C THR A 78 -0.82 6.81 14.57
N PRO A 79 -0.16 7.69 15.35
CA PRO A 79 0.54 8.83 14.81
C PRO A 79 1.52 8.42 13.70
N VAL A 80 1.44 9.08 12.54
CA VAL A 80 2.33 8.83 11.40
C VAL A 80 3.81 8.94 11.78
N ALA A 81 4.13 9.76 12.80
CA ALA A 81 5.47 9.89 13.38
C ALA A 81 6.04 8.57 13.97
N LEU A 82 5.18 7.61 14.33
CA LEU A 82 5.57 6.29 14.84
C LEU A 82 5.67 5.22 13.74
N LEU A 83 5.16 5.51 12.55
CA LEU A 83 5.19 4.62 11.38
C LEU A 83 6.46 4.80 10.53
N LYS A 84 7.52 5.44 11.06
CA LYS A 84 8.71 5.87 10.30
C LYS A 84 9.21 4.79 9.33
N PRO A 85 9.13 5.02 8.01
CA PRO A 85 9.88 4.24 7.03
C PRO A 85 11.38 4.45 7.27
N ARG A 86 12.20 3.41 7.05
CA ARG A 86 13.68 3.46 7.13
C ARG A 86 14.35 4.55 6.25
N ILE A 87 13.57 5.25 5.43
CA ILE A 87 14.05 6.23 4.44
C ILE A 87 14.45 7.56 5.09
N TRP A 88 13.97 7.86 6.32
CA TRP A 88 14.30 9.10 7.04
C TRP A 88 15.33 8.90 8.18
N GLN A 89 16.15 7.85 8.13
CA GLN A 89 17.27 7.62 9.04
C GLN A 89 18.65 7.79 8.38
N LEU A 90 18.72 8.55 7.28
CA LEU A 90 19.95 9.00 6.64
C LEU A 90 19.97 10.52 6.54
#